data_AF-A0A2W4LZB6-F1
#
_entry.id   AF-A0A2W4LZB6-F1
#
_cell.length_a   1.000
_cell.length_b   1.000
_cell.length_c   1.000
_cell.angle_alpha   90.00
_cell.angle_beta   90.00
_cell.angle_gamma   90.00
#
_symmetry.space_group_name_H-M   'P 1'
#
loop_
_entity.id
_entity.type
_entity.pdbx_description
1 polymer ?
#
loop_
_entity_poly.entity_id
_entity_poly.type
_entity_poly.pdbx_seq_one_letter_code
_entity_poly.pdbx_strand_id
1 'polypeptide(L)'
;MDYDDAGRRNLRDSTADAIGSVAHFLRLHGWASGEPVAATATLTDPRARTLIDGGVTPKQPVASLRLAGVAFDPDIPANLPAVLIELDSADAPSEYLVGLQNFYVITRYNRSSFYAAAVWLLARELKAAMARAPVNTVRNER
;
A
#
# COMPACT_ATOMS: atom_id res chain seq x y z
N MET A 1 0.25 19.76 -8.50
CA MET A 1 -0.80 20.78 -8.49
C MET A 1 -0.34 21.91 -7.59
N ASP A 2 -0.78 23.11 -7.90
CA ASP A 2 -0.66 24.26 -7.01
C ASP A 2 -1.76 24.05 -5.98
N TYR A 3 -1.37 23.70 -4.76
CA TYR A 3 -2.27 23.27 -3.69
C TYR A 3 -2.42 24.34 -2.62
N ASP A 4 -1.41 25.21 -2.47
CA ASP A 4 -1.45 26.36 -1.55
C ASP A 4 -1.96 27.65 -2.23
N ASP A 5 -2.39 27.57 -3.49
CA ASP A 5 -2.91 28.66 -4.32
C ASP A 5 -1.92 29.85 -4.46
N ALA A 6 -0.61 29.56 -4.39
CA ALA A 6 0.45 30.57 -4.55
C ALA A 6 0.65 31.01 -6.02
N GLY A 7 -0.15 30.47 -6.95
CA GLY A 7 -0.12 30.79 -8.38
C GLY A 7 0.98 30.07 -9.15
N ARG A 8 1.75 29.18 -8.51
CA ARG A 8 2.83 28.39 -9.13
C ARG A 8 2.98 27.04 -8.45
N ARG A 9 3.12 25.99 -9.26
CA ARG A 9 3.49 24.64 -8.79
C ARG A 9 4.96 24.61 -8.33
N ASN A 10 5.21 24.38 -7.04
CA ASN A 10 6.55 24.19 -6.49
C ASN A 10 6.67 22.87 -5.70
N LEU A 11 7.08 21.80 -6.40
CA LEU A 11 7.27 20.48 -5.78
C LEU A 11 8.54 20.36 -4.91
N ARG A 12 9.44 21.35 -4.95
CA ARG A 12 10.73 21.30 -4.24
C ARG A 12 10.64 21.95 -2.88
N ASP A 13 10.05 23.15 -2.81
CA ASP A 13 10.07 23.95 -1.58
C ASP A 13 8.69 24.10 -0.93
N SER A 14 7.59 23.68 -1.60
CA SER A 14 6.26 23.62 -0.98
C SER A 14 5.86 22.18 -0.68
N THR A 15 5.84 21.86 0.62
CA THR A 15 5.32 20.58 1.12
C THR A 15 3.85 20.40 0.77
N ALA A 16 3.07 21.48 0.76
CA ALA A 16 1.64 21.46 0.41
C ALA A 16 1.45 21.03 -1.05
N ASP A 17 2.19 21.63 -1.98
CA ASP A 17 2.16 21.26 -3.39
C ASP A 17 2.63 19.83 -3.64
N ALA A 18 3.68 19.40 -2.94
CA ALA A 18 4.16 18.02 -3.04
C ALA A 18 3.09 17.01 -2.60
N ILE A 19 2.50 17.21 -1.42
CA ILE A 19 1.43 16.35 -0.89
C ILE A 19 0.21 16.35 -1.82
N GLY A 20 -0.27 17.54 -2.21
CA GLY A 20 -1.41 17.69 -3.12
C GLY A 20 -1.17 17.00 -4.46
N SER A 21 0.05 17.11 -5.00
CA SER A 21 0.43 16.46 -6.26
C SER A 21 0.41 14.95 -6.18
N VAL A 22 0.95 14.38 -5.09
CA VAL A 22 0.93 12.93 -4.87
C VAL A 22 -0.51 12.44 -4.69
N ALA A 23 -1.33 13.12 -3.89
CA ALA A 23 -2.74 12.78 -3.71
C ALA A 23 -3.52 12.82 -5.03
N HIS A 24 -3.28 13.86 -5.85
CA HIS A 24 -3.86 13.97 -7.19
C HIS A 24 -3.42 12.80 -8.08
N PHE A 25 -2.12 12.48 -8.10
CA PHE A 25 -1.58 11.38 -8.89
C PHE A 25 -2.24 10.05 -8.54
N LEU A 26 -2.34 9.72 -7.25
CA LEU A 26 -2.99 8.47 -6.80
C LEU A 26 -4.46 8.42 -7.24
N ARG A 27 -5.20 9.53 -7.07
CA ARG A 27 -6.61 9.63 -7.51
C ARG A 27 -6.76 9.40 -9.02
N LEU A 28 -5.92 10.02 -9.85
CA LEU A 28 -5.96 9.83 -11.31
C LEU A 28 -5.67 8.38 -11.73
N HIS A 29 -4.92 7.64 -10.93
CA HIS A 29 -4.56 6.26 -11.20
C HIS A 29 -5.54 5.24 -10.58
N GLY A 30 -6.65 5.69 -10.02
CA GLY A 30 -7.72 4.83 -9.53
C GLY A 30 -7.59 4.46 -8.05
N TRP A 31 -6.99 5.32 -7.23
CA TRP A 31 -7.06 5.18 -5.77
C TRP A 31 -8.51 5.17 -5.28
N ALA A 32 -8.88 4.13 -4.54
CA ALA A 32 -10.18 3.98 -3.93
C ALA A 32 -10.11 4.37 -2.45
N SER A 33 -10.69 5.52 -2.09
CA SER A 33 -10.67 6.01 -0.70
C SER A 33 -11.40 5.05 0.23
N GLY A 34 -10.79 4.75 1.38
CA GLY A 34 -11.35 3.82 2.37
C GLY A 34 -11.09 2.34 2.10
N GLU A 35 -10.68 1.97 0.88
CA GLU A 35 -10.36 0.58 0.53
C GLU A 35 -8.97 0.15 1.05
N PRO A 36 -8.80 -1.14 1.39
CA PRO A 36 -7.52 -1.66 1.84
C PRO A 36 -6.44 -1.57 0.75
N VAL A 37 -5.20 -1.38 1.18
CA VAL A 37 -4.03 -1.31 0.29
C VAL A 37 -3.50 -2.70 0.00
N ALA A 38 -3.07 -3.39 1.05
CA ALA A 38 -2.56 -4.75 1.03
C ALA A 38 -2.76 -5.39 2.41
N ALA A 39 -2.50 -6.69 2.51
CA ALA A 39 -2.38 -7.41 3.78
C ALA A 39 -1.12 -8.26 3.78
N THR A 40 -0.50 -8.43 4.94
CA THR A 40 0.53 -9.47 5.13
C THR A 40 -0.13 -10.84 5.07
N ALA A 41 0.54 -11.79 4.43
CA ALA A 41 0.01 -13.10 4.15
C ALA A 41 0.92 -14.22 4.65
N THR A 42 0.33 -15.38 4.90
CA THR A 42 1.02 -16.63 5.21
C THR A 42 0.48 -17.71 4.32
N LEU A 43 1.35 -18.54 3.74
CA LEU A 43 0.94 -19.68 2.94
C LEU A 43 0.69 -20.88 3.85
N THR A 44 -0.57 -21.25 4.05
CA THR A 44 -0.94 -22.47 4.78
C THR A 44 -0.83 -23.72 3.90
N ASP A 45 -0.91 -23.55 2.58
CA ASP A 45 -0.53 -24.57 1.59
C ASP A 45 0.67 -24.04 0.76
N PRO A 46 1.83 -24.72 0.79
CA PRO A 46 2.98 -24.33 -0.02
C PRO A 46 2.70 -24.25 -1.53
N ARG A 47 1.69 -24.97 -2.03
CA ARG A 47 1.29 -24.92 -3.45
C ARG A 47 0.70 -23.58 -3.85
N ALA A 48 0.20 -22.79 -2.89
CA ALA A 48 -0.28 -21.43 -3.12
C ALA A 48 0.77 -20.53 -3.79
N ARG A 49 2.06 -20.83 -3.61
CA ARG A 49 3.17 -20.10 -4.25
C ARG A 49 3.08 -20.10 -5.79
N THR A 50 2.41 -21.11 -6.38
CA THR A 50 2.18 -21.17 -7.83
C THR A 50 1.28 -20.06 -8.38
N LEU A 51 0.57 -19.33 -7.51
CA LEU A 51 -0.26 -18.19 -7.88
C LEU A 51 0.55 -16.92 -8.14
N ILE A 52 1.83 -16.89 -7.78
CA ILE A 52 2.72 -15.73 -8.01
C ILE A 52 3.09 -15.71 -9.49
N ASP A 53 2.60 -14.69 -10.21
CA ASP A 53 2.85 -14.51 -11.65
C ASP A 53 3.95 -13.47 -11.95
N GLY A 54 4.61 -12.94 -10.91
CA GLY A 54 5.61 -11.87 -11.00
C GLY A 54 5.03 -10.49 -11.31
N GLY A 55 3.71 -10.38 -11.46
CA GLY A 55 3.00 -9.13 -11.67
C GLY A 55 2.53 -8.47 -10.37
N VAL A 56 2.03 -7.25 -10.51
CA VAL A 56 1.44 -6.45 -9.41
C VAL A 56 -0.04 -6.13 -9.65
N THR A 57 -0.60 -6.64 -10.76
CA THR A 57 -1.99 -6.36 -11.13
C THR A 57 -2.91 -7.32 -10.38
N PRO A 58 -3.88 -6.81 -9.59
CA PRO A 58 -4.85 -7.66 -8.90
C PRO A 58 -5.83 -8.25 -9.91
N LYS A 59 -5.78 -9.57 -10.12
CA LYS A 59 -6.57 -10.28 -11.14
C LYS A 59 -7.46 -11.37 -10.54
N GLN A 60 -7.12 -11.89 -9.38
CA GLN A 60 -7.80 -13.01 -8.75
C GLN A 60 -8.69 -12.50 -7.62
N PRO A 61 -9.91 -13.01 -7.44
CA PRO A 61 -10.69 -12.62 -6.28
C PRO A 61 -10.01 -13.11 -5.00
N VAL A 62 -10.10 -12.32 -3.93
CA VAL A 62 -9.64 -12.65 -2.56
C VAL A 62 -10.07 -14.06 -2.15
N ALA A 63 -11.29 -14.47 -2.49
CA ALA A 63 -11.80 -15.82 -2.24
C ALA A 63 -10.92 -16.93 -2.83
N SER A 64 -10.42 -16.76 -4.05
CA SER A 64 -9.57 -17.74 -4.72
C SER A 64 -8.22 -17.90 -4.03
N LEU A 65 -7.63 -16.80 -3.55
CA LEU A 65 -6.38 -16.86 -2.78
C LEU A 65 -6.58 -17.64 -1.48
N ARG A 66 -7.69 -17.39 -0.77
CA ARG A 66 -8.01 -18.10 0.48
C ARG A 66 -8.22 -19.60 0.25
N LEU A 67 -8.99 -19.96 -0.78
CA LEU A 67 -9.23 -21.36 -1.16
C LEU A 67 -7.94 -22.09 -1.53
N ALA A 68 -6.96 -21.37 -2.10
CA ALA A 68 -5.66 -21.93 -2.44
C ALA A 68 -4.69 -22.02 -1.26
N GLY A 69 -5.09 -21.64 -0.05
CA GLY A 69 -4.25 -21.71 1.14
C GLY A 69 -3.39 -20.47 1.40
N VAL A 70 -3.83 -19.28 0.96
CA VAL A 70 -3.25 -18.00 1.39
C VAL A 70 -4.06 -17.44 2.55
N ALA A 71 -3.49 -17.39 3.74
CA ALA A 71 -4.09 -16.80 4.93
C ALA A 71 -3.66 -15.33 5.09
N PHE A 72 -4.62 -14.45 5.35
CA PHE A 72 -4.44 -13.01 5.58
C PHE A 72 -5.69 -12.46 6.27
N ASP A 73 -5.72 -11.15 6.50
CA ASP A 73 -6.83 -10.44 7.17
C ASP A 73 -8.22 -10.92 6.69
N PRO A 74 -9.05 -11.51 7.59
CA PRO A 74 -10.34 -12.06 7.24
C PRO A 74 -11.37 -11.02 6.81
N ASP A 75 -11.19 -9.75 7.20
CA ASP A 75 -12.15 -8.67 6.99
C ASP A 75 -12.09 -8.10 5.56
N ILE A 76 -11.06 -8.44 4.79
CA ILE A 76 -10.98 -8.07 3.37
C ILE A 76 -12.09 -8.78 2.58
N PRO A 77 -12.96 -8.04 1.85
CA PRO A 77 -14.08 -8.64 1.13
C PRO A 77 -13.65 -9.65 0.06
N ALA A 78 -14.35 -10.78 0.01
CA ALA A 78 -13.98 -11.95 -0.78
C ALA A 78 -14.01 -11.74 -2.31
N ASN A 79 -14.79 -10.76 -2.78
CA ASN A 79 -14.96 -10.44 -4.19
C ASN A 79 -13.94 -9.42 -4.72
N LEU A 80 -13.14 -8.78 -3.85
CA LEU A 80 -12.16 -7.81 -4.32
C LEU A 80 -11.07 -8.50 -5.14
N PRO A 81 -10.61 -7.87 -6.24
CA PRO A 81 -9.47 -8.36 -6.99
C PRO A 81 -8.19 -8.17 -6.16
N ALA A 82 -7.34 -9.18 -6.21
CA ALA A 82 -6.11 -9.29 -5.47
C ALA A 82 -5.00 -9.99 -6.28
N VAL A 83 -3.77 -9.86 -5.81
CA VAL A 83 -2.58 -10.55 -6.32
C VAL A 83 -1.74 -11.03 -5.14
N LEU A 84 -1.20 -12.23 -5.23
CA LEU A 84 -0.21 -12.74 -4.28
C LEU A 84 1.18 -12.26 -4.71
N ILE A 85 1.88 -11.60 -3.80
CA ILE A 85 3.21 -11.03 -4.01
C ILE A 85 4.17 -11.74 -3.07
N GLU A 86 5.30 -12.18 -3.62
CA GLU A 86 6.46 -12.62 -2.86
C GLU A 86 7.48 -11.47 -2.80
N LEU A 87 7.91 -11.15 -1.59
CA LEU A 87 9.04 -10.29 -1.31
C LEU A 87 10.19 -11.23 -0.94
N ASP A 88 11.00 -11.58 -1.93
CA ASP A 88 12.15 -12.43 -1.73
C ASP A 88 13.27 -11.69 -0.97
N SER A 89 13.98 -12.45 -0.13
CA SER A 89 15.13 -11.97 0.61
C SER A 89 16.25 -13.00 0.49
N ALA A 90 17.49 -12.54 0.32
CA ALA A 90 18.65 -13.42 0.21
C ALA A 90 18.99 -14.08 1.55
N ASP A 91 18.78 -13.35 2.65
CA ASP A 91 19.25 -13.72 3.99
C ASP A 91 18.10 -14.09 4.96
N ALA A 92 16.85 -14.06 4.49
CA ALA A 92 15.66 -14.32 5.30
C ALA A 92 14.59 -15.09 4.51
N PRO A 93 13.64 -15.77 5.19
CA PRO A 93 12.48 -16.35 4.52
C PRO A 93 11.71 -15.28 3.74
N SER A 94 11.17 -15.67 2.58
CA SER A 94 10.28 -14.80 1.80
C SER A 94 9.11 -14.32 2.64
N GLU A 95 8.78 -13.04 2.49
CA GLU A 95 7.55 -12.47 3.00
C GLU A 95 6.48 -12.46 1.90
N TYR A 96 5.22 -12.66 2.28
CA TYR A 96 4.11 -12.66 1.33
C TYR A 96 3.14 -11.54 1.63
N LEU A 97 2.69 -10.85 0.59
CA LEU A 97 1.63 -9.85 0.67
C LEU A 97 0.47 -10.24 -0.26
N VAL A 98 -0.75 -9.91 0.15
CA VAL A 98 -1.90 -9.81 -0.75
C VAL A 98 -2.06 -8.35 -1.15
N GLY A 99 -1.70 -8.01 -2.39
CA GLY A 99 -1.87 -6.67 -2.95
C GLY A 99 -3.27 -6.49 -3.54
N LEU A 100 -3.92 -5.37 -3.22
CA LEU A 100 -5.24 -4.99 -3.74
C LEU A 100 -5.12 -3.81 -4.71
N GLN A 101 -6.25 -3.25 -5.14
CA GLN A 101 -6.29 -2.10 -6.06
C GLN A 101 -5.40 -0.94 -5.60
N ASN A 102 -5.47 -0.53 -4.34
CA ASN A 102 -4.67 0.60 -3.85
C ASN A 102 -3.17 0.28 -3.80
N PHE A 103 -2.76 -0.98 -3.55
CA PHE A 103 -1.36 -1.37 -3.70
C PHE A 103 -0.90 -1.25 -5.16
N TYR A 104 -1.72 -1.72 -6.11
CA TYR A 104 -1.45 -1.56 -7.53
C TYR A 104 -1.32 -0.08 -7.93
N VAL A 105 -2.15 0.81 -7.37
CA VAL A 105 -2.05 2.25 -7.62
C VAL A 105 -0.69 2.82 -7.19
N ILE A 106 -0.12 2.38 -6.06
CA ILE A 106 1.23 2.80 -5.63
C ILE A 106 2.28 2.39 -6.66
N THR A 107 2.15 1.21 -7.26
CA THR A 107 3.08 0.75 -8.31
C THR A 107 3.01 1.58 -9.60
N ARG A 108 1.98 2.43 -9.77
CA ARG A 108 1.92 3.37 -10.89
C ARG A 108 2.93 4.49 -10.76
N TYR A 109 3.38 4.80 -9.55
CA TYR A 109 4.45 5.76 -9.30
C TYR A 109 5.82 5.16 -9.66
N ASN A 110 6.06 3.90 -9.27
CA ASN A 110 7.22 3.11 -9.65
C ASN A 110 6.81 1.64 -9.77
N ARG A 111 7.05 1.03 -10.94
CA ARG A 111 6.59 -0.32 -11.31
C ARG A 111 7.43 -1.42 -10.62
N SER A 112 7.37 -1.46 -9.29
CA SER A 112 8.08 -2.40 -8.44
C SER A 112 7.21 -2.81 -7.24
N SER A 113 7.08 -4.11 -7.00
CA SER A 113 6.39 -4.67 -5.81
C SER A 113 7.11 -4.28 -4.53
N PHE A 114 8.44 -4.35 -4.51
CA PHE A 114 9.28 -3.93 -3.39
C PHE A 114 9.10 -2.46 -3.04
N TYR A 115 9.05 -1.58 -4.05
CA TYR A 115 8.79 -0.15 -3.83
C TYR A 115 7.43 0.07 -3.17
N ALA A 116 6.37 -0.52 -3.73
CA ALA A 116 5.02 -0.35 -3.19
C ALA A 116 4.87 -0.96 -1.79
N ALA A 117 5.50 -2.10 -1.53
CA ALA A 117 5.57 -2.70 -0.21
C ALA A 117 6.27 -1.77 0.79
N ALA A 118 7.45 -1.24 0.46
CA ALA A 118 8.18 -0.31 1.33
C ALA A 118 7.36 0.94 1.67
N VAL A 119 6.72 1.56 0.67
CA VAL A 119 5.85 2.74 0.89
C VAL A 119 4.69 2.40 1.83
N TRP A 120 4.01 1.28 1.59
CA TRP A 120 2.86 0.87 2.40
C TRP A 120 3.26 0.49 3.84
N LEU A 121 4.32 -0.30 4.01
CA LEU A 121 4.82 -0.72 5.31
C LEU A 121 5.27 0.51 6.13
N LEU A 122 6.04 1.42 5.52
CA LEU A 122 6.47 2.65 6.17
C LEU A 122 5.26 3.51 6.61
N ALA A 123 4.28 3.71 5.72
CA ALA A 123 3.08 4.48 6.05
C ALA A 123 2.30 3.87 7.22
N ARG A 124 2.22 2.53 7.29
CA ARG A 124 1.56 1.81 8.39
C ARG A 124 2.31 1.99 9.70
N GLU A 125 3.63 1.84 9.70
CA GLU A 125 4.46 2.04 10.91
C GLU A 125 4.43 3.50 11.38
N LEU A 126 4.48 4.48 10.48
CA LEU A 126 4.32 5.89 10.83
C LEU A 126 2.96 6.17 11.47
N LYS A 127 1.86 5.66 10.89
CA LYS A 127 0.51 5.78 11.47
C LYS A 127 0.43 5.16 12.86
N ALA A 128 1.03 3.97 13.05
CA ALA A 128 1.06 3.29 14.34
C ALA A 128 1.88 4.08 15.38
N ALA A 129 3.05 4.62 14.99
CA ALA A 129 3.89 5.44 15.84
C ALA A 129 3.17 6.73 16.28
N MET A 130 2.48 7.41 15.36
CA MET A 130 1.67 8.60 15.65
C MET A 130 0.50 8.30 16.58
N ALA A 131 -0.09 7.11 16.52
CA ALA A 131 -1.15 6.70 17.45
C ALA A 131 -0.63 6.40 18.87
N ARG A 132 0.63 5.94 18.98
CA ARG A 132 1.29 5.63 20.27
C ARG A 132 1.87 6.85 20.96
N ALA A 133 2.32 7.84 20.19
CA ALA A 133 2.78 9.12 20.71
C ALA A 133 1.60 10.10 20.71
N PRO A 134 0.86 10.28 21.83
CA PRO A 134 -0.10 11.37 21.89
C PRO A 134 0.65 12.67 21.58
N VAL A 135 0.17 13.40 20.57
CA VAL A 135 0.72 14.71 20.19
C VAL A 135 0.64 15.60 21.42
N ASN A 136 1.77 15.78 22.12
CA ASN A 136 1.95 16.87 23.05
C ASN A 136 1.92 18.14 22.21
N THR A 137 0.73 18.72 22.07
CA THR A 137 0.56 20.06 21.53
C THR A 137 1.33 20.96 22.47
N VAL A 138 2.47 21.48 21.99
CA VAL A 138 3.19 22.55 22.68
C VAL A 138 2.21 23.71 22.76
N ARG A 139 1.63 23.88 23.95
CA ARG A 139 0.77 25.00 24.31
C ARG A 139 1.64 26.25 24.20
N ASN A 140 1.37 27.05 23.17
CA ASN A 140 2.08 28.30 22.95
C ASN A 140 1.60 29.29 24.02
N GLU A 141 2.36 29.42 25.10
CA GLU A 141 2.23 30.52 26.05
C GLU A 141 3.26 31.60 25.66
N ARG A 142 2.80 32.60 24.92
CA ARG A 142 2.93 34.05 25.19
C ARG A 142 2.42 34.89 24.03
#